data_AF-A0A6S7HLG9-F1
#
_entry.id   AF-A0A6S7HLG9-F1
#
_cell.length_a   1.000
_cell.length_b   1.000
_cell.length_c   1.000
_cell.angle_alpha   90.00
_cell.angle_beta   90.00
_cell.angle_gamma   90.00
#
_symmetry.space_group_name_H-M   'P 1'
#
loop_
_entity.id
_entity.type
_entity.pdbx_description
1 polymer ?
#
loop_
_entity_poly.entity_id
_entity_poly.type
_entity_poly.pdbx_seq_one_letter_code
_entity_poly.pdbx_strand_id
1 'polypeptide(L)'
;MPDWVVAKYFDPEAERHRLAIHDYQQTEIRQMRCMDNTKLVDSLKLPLKSYNDLLIAFSHMLSNGLEDYLTHFAAPFPGDWPMQFFMRQLVYNTASVSLPMVCKNIVPMIGPLHVSLNSREWVLLNFHPIFADLYSFLFGAKAKLAKKPKPWRISLLLEVIYGGWTLVRDSIMSVFSNCKDIEFLTLINLIDNYVPLVLSIYSIVFKCSNYDLYCKSLFRCWIMLMVFCRKHYDKALLVALSTLKFWDDNTHPMHQIVQQFLAAFDEYPVENFHSVVLRARTNETDTAEQIREKAKKIDACKKELHEFQSSFVPPQEIQL
;
A
#
# COMPACT_ATOMS: atom_id res chain seq x y z
N MET A 1 23.10 -7.13 -15.40
CA MET A 1 23.15 -5.87 -14.61
C MET A 1 24.50 -5.82 -13.92
N PRO A 2 25.13 -4.64 -13.72
CA PRO A 2 26.42 -4.57 -13.02
C PRO A 2 26.30 -5.03 -11.56
N ASP A 3 27.28 -5.79 -11.07
CA ASP A 3 27.27 -6.43 -9.74
C ASP A 3 27.12 -5.44 -8.57
N TRP A 4 27.56 -4.18 -8.76
CA TRP A 4 27.42 -3.11 -7.76
C TRP A 4 25.98 -2.57 -7.63
N VAL A 5 25.08 -2.89 -8.57
CA VAL A 5 23.66 -2.51 -8.53
C VAL A 5 22.81 -3.54 -7.78
N VAL A 6 23.32 -4.75 -7.58
CA VAL A 6 22.64 -5.79 -6.78
C VAL A 6 23.19 -5.80 -5.35
N ALA A 7 24.52 -5.74 -5.18
CA ALA A 7 25.17 -5.84 -3.87
C ALA A 7 24.95 -4.63 -2.94
N LYS A 8 24.55 -3.46 -3.46
CA LYS A 8 24.38 -2.22 -2.67
C LYS A 8 22.92 -1.90 -2.31
N TYR A 9 21.95 -2.62 -2.90
CA TYR A 9 20.55 -2.20 -2.90
C TYR A 9 19.61 -3.16 -2.17
N PHE A 10 20.10 -4.35 -1.81
CA PHE A 10 19.30 -5.39 -1.20
C PHE A 10 20.22 -6.50 -0.68
N ASP A 11 20.23 -6.76 0.63
CA ASP A 11 20.89 -7.94 1.21
C ASP A 11 19.82 -9.01 1.44
N PRO A 12 19.79 -10.07 0.59
CA PRO A 12 18.80 -11.12 0.70
C PRO A 12 18.83 -11.83 2.05
N GLU A 13 19.96 -11.91 2.74
CA GLU A 13 20.05 -12.54 4.07
C GLU A 13 19.51 -11.63 5.17
N ALA A 14 19.83 -10.33 5.16
CA ALA A 14 19.24 -9.38 6.10
C ALA A 14 17.72 -9.25 5.91
N GLU A 15 17.23 -9.32 4.66
CA GLU A 15 15.80 -9.30 4.36
C GLU A 15 15.11 -10.61 4.74
N ARG A 16 15.76 -11.77 4.53
CA ARG A 16 15.27 -13.07 4.99
C ARG A 16 15.22 -13.15 6.51
N HIS A 17 16.22 -12.60 7.20
CA HIS A 17 16.25 -12.51 8.66
C HIS A 17 15.07 -11.66 9.16
N ARG A 18 14.87 -10.45 8.64
CA ARG A 18 13.76 -9.55 9.03
C ARG A 18 12.36 -10.11 8.74
N LEU A 19 12.18 -10.80 7.62
CA LEU A 19 10.93 -11.48 7.29
C LEU A 19 10.66 -12.69 8.19
N ALA A 20 11.70 -13.45 8.57
CA ALA A 20 11.58 -14.64 9.41
C ALA A 20 11.32 -14.32 10.89
N ILE A 21 11.95 -13.27 11.43
CA ILE A 21 11.82 -12.91 12.85
C ILE A 21 10.62 -11.99 13.16
N HIS A 22 9.99 -11.39 12.13
CA HIS A 22 9.00 -10.30 12.30
C HIS A 22 9.46 -9.19 13.27
N ASP A 23 10.76 -9.08 13.51
CA ASP A 23 11.39 -8.10 14.38
C ASP A 23 11.74 -6.89 13.51
N TYR A 24 10.70 -6.13 13.20
CA TYR A 24 10.88 -4.74 12.81
C TYR A 24 11.29 -4.00 14.09
N GLN A 25 12.59 -3.91 14.38
CA GLN A 25 13.16 -3.29 15.59
C GLN A 25 12.86 -1.78 15.75
N GLN A 26 11.83 -1.27 15.10
CA GLN A 26 11.27 0.05 15.30
C GLN A 26 9.85 -0.10 15.86
N THR A 27 9.71 0.16 17.16
CA THR A 27 8.45 0.22 17.91
C THR A 27 7.36 1.05 17.22
N GLU A 28 7.75 2.01 16.39
CA GLU A 28 6.86 2.87 15.59
C GLU A 28 6.05 2.07 14.54
N ILE A 29 6.63 1.04 13.92
CA ILE A 29 5.94 0.22 12.89
C ILE A 29 4.82 -0.63 13.50
N ARG A 30 4.98 -1.08 14.75
CA ARG A 30 3.91 -1.76 15.51
C ARG A 30 2.78 -0.80 15.88
N GLN A 31 3.12 0.43 16.27
CA GLN A 31 2.13 1.47 16.59
C GLN A 31 1.35 1.95 15.36
N MET A 32 1.97 1.97 14.17
CA MET A 32 1.30 2.35 12.91
C MET A 32 0.20 1.38 12.47
N ARG A 33 0.27 0.10 12.88
CA ARG A 33 -0.84 -0.85 12.66
C ARG A 33 -1.95 -0.69 13.70
N CYS A 34 -1.68 0.01 14.78
CA CYS A 34 -2.64 0.19 15.85
C CYS A 34 -3.59 1.34 15.52
N MET A 35 -4.89 1.08 15.61
CA MET A 35 -5.94 2.08 15.42
C MET A 35 -6.08 3.01 16.65
N ASP A 36 -5.24 2.85 17.67
CA ASP A 36 -5.32 3.60 18.93
C ASP A 36 -5.24 5.11 18.72
N ASN A 37 -4.37 5.55 17.79
CA ASN A 37 -4.14 6.96 17.47
C ASN A 37 -5.06 7.49 16.35
N THR A 38 -6.09 6.74 15.97
CA THR A 38 -7.03 7.13 14.92
C THR A 38 -8.41 7.37 15.51
N LYS A 39 -9.18 8.28 14.92
CA LYS A 39 -10.55 8.55 15.36
C LYS A 39 -11.45 8.66 14.14
N LEU A 40 -12.57 7.95 14.17
CA LEU A 40 -13.58 8.11 13.14
C LEU A 40 -14.29 9.45 13.35
N VAL A 41 -14.19 10.34 12.35
CA VAL A 41 -14.99 11.57 12.32
C VAL A 41 -16.41 11.23 11.90
N ASP A 42 -16.55 10.58 10.73
CA ASP A 42 -17.84 10.14 10.24
C ASP A 42 -17.76 9.05 9.16
N SER A 43 -18.90 8.45 8.83
CA SER A 43 -19.04 7.45 7.76
C SER A 43 -20.19 7.80 6.83
N LEU A 44 -19.92 7.80 5.52
CA LEU A 44 -20.89 8.09 4.48
C LEU A 44 -20.88 6.98 3.42
N LYS A 45 -22.05 6.43 3.10
CA LYS A 45 -22.21 5.38 2.08
C LYS A 45 -22.39 6.04 0.71
N LEU A 46 -21.32 6.05 -0.08
CA LEU A 46 -21.34 6.53 -1.47
C LEU A 46 -20.64 5.55 -2.42
N PRO A 47 -20.98 5.55 -3.72
CA PRO A 47 -20.27 4.76 -4.72
C PRO A 47 -18.79 5.16 -4.87
N LEU A 48 -18.49 6.46 -4.70
CA LEU A 48 -17.16 7.07 -4.87
C LEU A 48 -16.51 6.77 -6.24
N LYS A 49 -17.33 6.65 -7.30
CA LYS A 49 -16.85 6.34 -8.66
C LYS A 49 -16.81 7.55 -9.57
N SER A 50 -17.44 8.65 -9.17
CA SER A 50 -17.50 9.88 -9.96
C SER A 50 -16.92 11.08 -9.20
N TYR A 51 -16.58 12.12 -9.95
CA TYR A 51 -16.18 13.42 -9.40
C TYR A 51 -17.26 14.00 -8.47
N ASN A 52 -18.53 13.87 -8.83
CA ASN A 52 -19.66 14.38 -8.04
C ASN A 52 -19.81 13.62 -6.72
N ASP A 53 -19.64 12.29 -6.73
CA ASP A 53 -19.65 11.51 -5.48
C ASP A 53 -18.54 11.97 -4.54
N LEU A 54 -17.34 12.24 -5.08
CA LEU A 54 -16.23 12.74 -4.27
C LEU A 54 -16.51 14.15 -3.75
N LEU A 55 -17.09 15.04 -4.56
CA LEU A 55 -17.47 16.38 -4.13
C LEU A 55 -18.45 16.32 -2.95
N ILE A 56 -19.46 15.44 -3.01
CA ILE A 56 -20.41 15.25 -1.90
C ILE A 56 -19.68 14.75 -0.64
N ALA A 57 -18.84 13.72 -0.78
CA ALA A 57 -18.06 13.20 0.34
C ALA A 57 -17.14 14.26 0.94
N PHE A 58 -16.51 15.08 0.09
CA PHE A 58 -15.57 16.10 0.48
C PHE A 58 -16.25 17.28 1.18
N SER A 59 -17.37 17.76 0.64
CA SER A 59 -18.20 18.79 1.30
C SER A 59 -18.70 18.33 2.67
N HIS A 60 -19.02 17.03 2.80
CA HIS A 60 -19.36 16.44 4.09
C HIS A 60 -18.16 16.40 5.05
N MET A 61 -16.94 16.13 4.57
CA MET A 61 -15.75 16.20 5.42
C MET A 61 -15.49 17.63 5.92
N LEU A 62 -15.64 18.62 5.04
CA LEU A 62 -15.48 20.05 5.37
C LEU A 62 -16.43 20.48 6.49
N SER A 63 -17.71 20.14 6.38
CA SER A 63 -18.71 20.48 7.40
C SER A 63 -18.52 19.77 8.74
N ASN A 64 -17.73 18.69 8.79
CA ASN A 64 -17.39 17.98 10.02
C ASN A 64 -16.04 18.44 10.63
N GLY A 65 -15.67 19.71 10.41
CA GLY A 65 -14.52 20.36 11.08
C GLY A 65 -13.21 20.32 10.32
N LEU A 66 -13.17 19.71 9.11
CA LEU A 66 -11.97 19.78 8.27
C LEU A 66 -11.71 21.20 7.77
N GLU A 67 -12.76 22.00 7.53
CA GLU A 67 -12.60 23.39 7.07
C GLU A 67 -11.83 24.25 8.08
N ASP A 68 -12.19 24.14 9.37
CA ASP A 68 -11.50 24.85 10.46
C ASP A 68 -10.04 24.41 10.57
N TYR A 69 -9.79 23.09 10.47
CA TYR A 69 -8.43 22.54 10.49
C TYR A 69 -7.58 23.10 9.33
N LEU A 70 -8.14 23.13 8.12
CA LEU A 70 -7.46 23.62 6.92
C LEU A 70 -7.19 25.13 6.96
N THR A 71 -7.84 25.89 7.84
CA THR A 71 -7.53 27.30 8.05
C THR A 71 -6.15 27.51 8.70
N HIS A 72 -5.65 26.51 9.42
CA HIS A 72 -4.39 26.60 10.17
C HIS A 72 -3.31 25.63 9.67
N PHE A 73 -3.71 24.51 9.06
CA PHE A 73 -2.79 23.42 8.73
C PHE A 73 -2.96 22.93 7.29
N ALA A 74 -1.87 22.41 6.73
CA ALA A 74 -1.93 21.61 5.51
C ALA A 74 -2.28 20.15 5.86
N ALA A 75 -3.15 19.53 5.07
CA ALA A 75 -3.61 18.16 5.30
C ALA A 75 -3.17 17.25 4.16
N PRO A 76 -2.24 16.31 4.40
CA PRO A 76 -1.94 15.27 3.43
C PRO A 76 -3.15 14.35 3.23
N PHE A 77 -3.38 13.96 1.98
CA PHE A 77 -4.53 13.13 1.60
C PHE A 77 -4.04 11.97 0.72
N PRO A 78 -3.43 10.92 1.32
CA PRO A 78 -3.07 9.71 0.60
C PRO A 78 -4.34 8.94 0.20
N GLY A 79 -4.43 8.53 -1.05
CA GLY A 79 -5.55 7.72 -1.53
C GLY A 79 -5.25 6.97 -2.83
N ASP A 80 -6.07 5.95 -3.12
CA ASP A 80 -6.01 5.21 -4.39
C ASP A 80 -6.50 6.09 -5.56
N TRP A 81 -6.24 5.66 -6.79
CA TRP A 81 -7.06 6.01 -7.94
C TRP A 81 -8.51 5.47 -7.80
N PRO A 82 -9.55 6.28 -8.08
CA PRO A 82 -9.51 7.63 -8.63
C PRO A 82 -9.51 8.74 -7.58
N MET A 83 -9.52 8.41 -6.29
CA MET A 83 -9.58 9.37 -5.18
C MET A 83 -8.46 10.41 -5.26
N GLN A 84 -7.21 9.96 -5.43
CA GLN A 84 -6.07 10.84 -5.64
C GLN A 84 -6.24 11.77 -6.86
N PHE A 85 -6.88 11.29 -7.93
CA PHE A 85 -7.06 12.06 -9.17
C PHE A 85 -8.13 13.13 -9.03
N PHE A 86 -9.33 12.73 -8.59
CA PHE A 86 -10.43 13.65 -8.41
C PHE A 86 -10.14 14.65 -7.28
N MET A 87 -9.42 14.25 -6.23
CA MET A 87 -9.01 15.20 -5.17
C MET A 87 -8.06 16.27 -5.71
N ARG A 88 -7.11 15.92 -6.60
CA ARG A 88 -6.31 16.95 -7.29
C ARG A 88 -7.20 17.90 -8.07
N GLN A 89 -8.15 17.39 -8.85
CA GLN A 89 -9.04 18.25 -9.63
C GLN A 89 -9.88 19.18 -8.73
N LEU A 90 -10.37 18.69 -7.59
CA LEU A 90 -11.11 19.49 -6.62
C LEU A 90 -10.24 20.63 -6.06
N VAL A 91 -9.01 20.31 -5.63
CA VAL A 91 -8.07 21.29 -5.07
C VAL A 91 -7.63 22.34 -6.10
N TYR A 92 -7.45 21.96 -7.37
CA TYR A 92 -7.10 22.92 -8.42
C TYR A 92 -8.27 23.79 -8.87
N ASN A 93 -9.50 23.27 -8.83
CA ASN A 93 -10.70 23.95 -9.33
C ASN A 93 -11.60 24.52 -8.22
N THR A 94 -11.08 24.74 -7.00
CA THR A 94 -11.89 25.13 -5.82
C THR A 94 -12.83 26.30 -6.09
N ALA A 95 -12.36 27.33 -6.79
CA ALA A 95 -13.14 28.51 -7.15
C ALA A 95 -14.33 28.18 -8.09
N SER A 96 -14.14 27.25 -9.03
CA SER A 96 -15.17 26.86 -10.00
C SER A 96 -16.26 25.98 -9.39
N VAL A 97 -15.95 25.25 -8.31
CA VAL A 97 -16.92 24.37 -7.62
C VAL A 97 -17.50 24.98 -6.34
N SER A 98 -17.31 26.28 -6.11
CA SER A 98 -17.80 27.00 -4.92
C SER A 98 -17.33 26.38 -3.60
N LEU A 99 -16.13 25.78 -3.58
CA LEU A 99 -15.52 25.27 -2.35
C LEU A 99 -14.71 26.37 -1.65
N PRO A 100 -14.63 26.35 -0.31
CA PRO A 100 -13.80 27.27 0.46
C PRO A 100 -12.35 27.28 -0.03
N MET A 101 -11.73 28.46 -0.09
CA MET A 101 -10.36 28.60 -0.60
C MET A 101 -9.34 27.82 0.26
N VAL A 102 -9.65 27.57 1.54
CA VAL A 102 -8.84 26.75 2.46
C VAL A 102 -8.64 25.32 1.97
N CYS A 103 -9.48 24.83 1.04
CA CYS A 103 -9.30 23.51 0.40
C CYS A 103 -7.98 23.39 -0.36
N LYS A 104 -7.32 24.52 -0.72
CA LYS A 104 -5.99 24.53 -1.33
C LYS A 104 -4.88 24.01 -0.40
N ASN A 105 -5.14 23.95 0.91
CA ASN A 105 -4.21 23.41 1.90
C ASN A 105 -4.22 21.88 1.97
N ILE A 106 -5.08 21.21 1.19
CA ILE A 106 -5.01 19.77 1.01
C ILE A 106 -3.88 19.41 0.06
N VAL A 107 -3.12 18.37 0.42
CA VAL A 107 -2.04 17.82 -0.39
C VAL A 107 -2.42 16.42 -0.87
N PRO A 108 -2.98 16.26 -2.08
CA PRO A 108 -3.36 14.95 -2.59
C PRO A 108 -2.11 14.11 -2.88
N MET A 109 -2.08 12.88 -2.36
CA MET A 109 -0.96 11.95 -2.53
C MET A 109 -1.46 10.58 -2.98
N ILE A 110 -0.62 9.84 -3.70
CA ILE A 110 -0.94 8.43 -4.02
C ILE A 110 -0.73 7.62 -2.74
N GLY A 111 -1.70 6.76 -2.42
CA GLY A 111 -1.64 5.88 -1.27
C GLY A 111 -0.54 4.81 -1.41
N PRO A 112 0.50 4.79 -0.54
CA PRO A 112 1.60 3.84 -0.62
C PRO A 112 1.16 2.37 -0.45
N LEU A 113 0.12 2.11 0.34
CA LEU A 113 -0.46 0.77 0.47
C LEU A 113 -1.06 0.32 -0.87
N HIS A 114 -1.83 1.17 -1.53
CA HIS A 114 -2.46 0.85 -2.82
C HIS A 114 -1.45 0.69 -3.95
N VAL A 115 -0.35 1.45 -3.93
CA VAL A 115 0.78 1.21 -4.84
C VAL A 115 1.30 -0.22 -4.68
N SER A 116 1.52 -0.67 -3.44
CA SER A 116 1.97 -2.04 -3.17
C SER A 116 0.94 -3.09 -3.60
N LEU A 117 -0.33 -2.93 -3.20
CA LEU A 117 -1.39 -3.90 -3.52
C LEU A 117 -1.59 -4.05 -5.03
N ASN A 118 -1.68 -2.94 -5.77
CA ASN A 118 -1.81 -2.98 -7.22
C ASN A 118 -0.57 -3.58 -7.88
N SER A 119 0.63 -3.22 -7.40
CA SER A 119 1.87 -3.78 -7.96
C SER A 119 1.94 -5.30 -7.77
N ARG A 120 1.58 -5.82 -6.60
CA ARG A 120 1.53 -7.27 -6.32
C ARG A 120 0.53 -8.00 -7.22
N GLU A 121 -0.68 -7.45 -7.34
CA GLU A 121 -1.70 -8.02 -8.22
C GLU A 121 -1.20 -8.09 -9.67
N TRP A 122 -0.61 -7.00 -10.17
CA TRP A 122 -0.14 -6.93 -11.55
C TRP A 122 1.07 -7.81 -11.85
N VAL A 123 1.99 -7.99 -10.91
CA VAL A 123 3.06 -8.99 -11.05
C VAL A 123 2.44 -10.39 -11.19
N LEU A 124 1.50 -10.75 -10.33
CA LEU A 124 0.89 -12.09 -10.41
C LEU A 124 0.10 -12.29 -11.70
N LEU A 125 -0.66 -11.29 -12.15
CA LEU A 125 -1.51 -11.41 -13.34
C LEU A 125 -0.69 -11.51 -14.64
N ASN A 126 0.41 -10.76 -14.77
CA ASN A 126 1.27 -10.84 -15.96
C ASN A 126 2.03 -12.17 -16.05
N PHE A 127 2.38 -12.73 -14.89
CA PHE A 127 3.10 -14.00 -14.79
C PHE A 127 2.18 -15.13 -14.30
N HIS A 128 0.88 -15.03 -14.60
CA HIS A 128 -0.14 -15.96 -14.11
C HIS A 128 0.20 -17.44 -14.36
N PRO A 129 0.73 -17.85 -15.53
CA PRO A 129 1.10 -19.24 -15.76
C PRO A 129 2.09 -19.79 -14.73
N ILE A 130 3.16 -19.04 -14.41
CA ILE A 130 4.17 -19.44 -13.42
C ILE A 130 3.52 -19.61 -12.04
N PHE A 131 2.67 -18.66 -11.65
CA PHE A 131 1.97 -18.74 -10.37
C PHE A 131 0.88 -19.81 -10.32
N ALA A 132 0.27 -20.15 -11.46
CA ALA A 132 -0.69 -21.23 -11.57
C ALA A 132 -0.01 -22.60 -11.41
N ASP A 133 1.19 -22.76 -11.96
CA ASP A 133 2.01 -23.96 -11.79
C ASP A 133 2.48 -24.09 -10.33
N LEU A 134 2.98 -23.00 -9.74
CA LEU A 134 3.33 -22.97 -8.31
C LEU A 134 2.13 -23.31 -7.43
N TYR A 135 0.96 -22.75 -7.73
CA TYR A 135 -0.26 -23.04 -6.97
C TYR A 135 -0.67 -24.51 -7.08
N SER A 136 -0.61 -25.09 -8.27
CA SER A 136 -0.92 -26.50 -8.51
C SER A 136 0.09 -27.43 -7.83
N PHE A 137 1.35 -27.01 -7.75
CA PHE A 137 2.39 -27.72 -7.00
C PHE A 137 2.10 -27.71 -5.49
N LEU A 138 1.74 -26.56 -4.92
CA LEU A 138 1.49 -26.41 -3.48
C LEU A 138 0.19 -27.07 -3.01
N PHE A 139 -0.88 -27.01 -3.80
CA PHE A 139 -2.22 -27.45 -3.40
C PHE A 139 -2.72 -28.69 -4.17
N GLY A 140 -1.85 -29.31 -4.98
CA GLY A 140 -2.12 -30.51 -5.77
C GLY A 140 -2.63 -30.21 -7.18
N ALA A 141 -2.35 -31.13 -8.11
CA ALA A 141 -2.57 -30.94 -9.56
C ALA A 141 -4.03 -30.65 -9.98
N LYS A 142 -5.01 -30.94 -9.11
CA LYS A 142 -6.42 -30.62 -9.35
C LYS A 142 -6.78 -29.18 -8.97
N ALA A 143 -5.96 -28.52 -8.16
CA ALA A 143 -6.20 -27.17 -7.68
C ALA A 143 -5.84 -26.15 -8.78
N LYS A 144 -6.83 -25.36 -9.22
CA LYS A 144 -6.63 -24.33 -10.24
C LYS A 144 -6.57 -22.95 -9.62
N LEU A 145 -5.55 -22.17 -9.98
CA LEU A 145 -5.46 -20.77 -9.61
C LEU A 145 -6.53 -19.98 -10.38
N ALA A 146 -7.34 -19.20 -9.65
CA ALA A 146 -8.31 -18.32 -10.26
C ALA A 146 -7.63 -17.27 -11.16
N LYS A 147 -8.32 -16.80 -12.21
CA LYS A 147 -7.81 -15.71 -13.07
C LYS A 147 -7.58 -14.40 -12.29
N LYS A 148 -8.34 -14.18 -11.21
CA LYS A 148 -8.16 -13.08 -10.26
C LYS A 148 -8.17 -13.65 -8.85
N PRO A 149 -7.01 -14.04 -8.30
CA PRO A 149 -6.92 -14.59 -6.96
C PRO A 149 -7.27 -13.56 -5.88
N LYS A 150 -7.67 -14.03 -4.70
CA LYS A 150 -7.88 -13.16 -3.54
C LYS A 150 -6.55 -12.54 -3.08
N PRO A 151 -6.52 -11.31 -2.53
CA PRO A 151 -5.28 -10.62 -2.14
C PRO A 151 -4.34 -11.42 -1.22
N TRP A 152 -4.87 -12.16 -0.25
CA TRP A 152 -4.07 -13.01 0.64
C TRP A 152 -3.37 -14.13 -0.11
N ARG A 153 -4.01 -14.68 -1.15
CA ARG A 153 -3.44 -15.75 -1.99
C ARG A 153 -2.36 -15.21 -2.91
N ILE A 154 -2.52 -13.97 -3.38
CA ILE A 154 -1.47 -13.27 -4.15
C ILE A 154 -0.23 -13.11 -3.27
N SER A 155 -0.41 -12.60 -2.05
CA SER A 155 0.72 -12.38 -1.12
C SER A 155 1.43 -13.70 -0.78
N LEU A 156 0.67 -14.76 -0.47
CA LEU A 156 1.23 -16.09 -0.22
C LEU A 156 2.10 -16.59 -1.37
N LEU A 157 1.60 -16.53 -2.61
CA LEU A 157 2.33 -17.04 -3.77
C LEU A 157 3.61 -16.24 -4.05
N LEU A 158 3.57 -14.92 -3.87
CA LEU A 158 4.73 -14.05 -4.00
C LEU A 158 5.78 -14.33 -2.91
N GLU A 159 5.35 -14.56 -1.67
CA GLU A 159 6.25 -14.91 -0.57
C GLU A 159 6.88 -16.29 -0.77
N VAL A 160 6.10 -17.29 -1.20
CA VAL A 160 6.62 -18.65 -1.43
C VAL A 160 7.61 -18.68 -2.58
N ILE A 161 7.32 -18.03 -3.72
CA ILE A 161 8.26 -18.02 -4.86
C ILE A 161 9.56 -17.29 -4.49
N TYR A 162 9.45 -16.21 -3.73
CA TYR A 162 10.59 -15.43 -3.29
C TYR A 162 11.44 -16.21 -2.29
N GLY A 163 10.81 -16.80 -1.26
CA GLY A 163 11.49 -17.66 -0.30
C GLY A 163 12.19 -18.83 -0.98
N GLY A 164 11.50 -19.54 -1.88
CA GLY A 164 12.09 -20.61 -2.68
C GLY A 164 13.29 -20.15 -3.50
N TRP A 165 13.15 -19.03 -4.21
CA TRP A 165 14.23 -18.44 -5.00
C TRP A 165 15.47 -18.15 -4.15
N THR A 166 15.29 -17.53 -2.98
CA THR A 166 16.42 -17.19 -2.10
C THR A 166 17.23 -18.41 -1.63
N LEU A 167 16.64 -19.61 -1.59
CA LEU A 167 17.33 -20.85 -1.24
C LEU A 167 18.20 -21.41 -2.38
N VAL A 168 17.77 -21.20 -3.63
CA VAL A 168 18.42 -21.82 -4.82
C VAL A 168 19.19 -20.82 -5.67
N ARG A 169 19.08 -19.52 -5.37
CA ARG A 169 19.61 -18.41 -6.17
C ARG A 169 21.07 -18.59 -6.52
N ASP A 170 21.94 -18.78 -5.53
CA ASP A 170 23.38 -18.82 -5.77
C ASP A 170 23.80 -20.03 -6.60
N SER A 171 23.18 -21.18 -6.35
CA SER A 171 23.36 -22.40 -7.14
C SER A 171 22.97 -22.17 -8.61
N ILE A 172 21.80 -21.57 -8.86
CA ILE A 172 21.33 -21.29 -10.23
C ILE A 172 22.22 -20.26 -10.92
N MET A 173 22.57 -19.16 -10.23
CA MET A 173 23.39 -18.10 -10.80
C MET A 173 24.83 -18.55 -11.06
N SER A 174 25.37 -19.49 -10.28
CA SER A 174 26.70 -20.07 -10.54
C SER A 174 26.78 -20.77 -11.91
N VAL A 175 25.68 -21.36 -12.37
CA VAL A 175 25.60 -22.09 -13.65
C VAL A 175 25.12 -21.17 -14.79
N PHE A 176 24.11 -20.33 -14.53
CA PHE A 176 23.38 -19.61 -15.57
C PHE A 176 23.64 -18.10 -15.60
N SER A 177 24.60 -17.57 -14.84
CA SER A 177 24.90 -16.12 -14.79
C SER A 177 25.13 -15.47 -16.17
N ASN A 178 25.73 -16.21 -17.12
CA ASN A 178 26.02 -15.73 -18.47
C ASN A 178 24.92 -16.08 -19.50
N CYS A 179 23.81 -16.66 -19.07
CA CYS A 179 22.70 -17.00 -19.94
C CYS A 179 22.03 -15.72 -20.46
N LYS A 180 21.99 -15.57 -21.79
CA LYS A 180 21.36 -14.43 -22.49
C LYS A 180 19.97 -14.76 -23.03
N ASP A 181 19.46 -15.95 -22.73
CA ASP A 181 18.13 -16.37 -23.17
C ASP A 181 17.06 -15.44 -22.59
N ILE A 182 16.11 -15.04 -23.43
CA ILE A 182 15.10 -14.03 -23.08
C ILE A 182 14.13 -14.57 -22.03
N GLU A 183 13.76 -15.85 -22.12
CA GLU A 183 12.84 -16.48 -21.17
C GLU A 183 13.49 -16.59 -19.79
N PHE A 184 14.76 -17.03 -19.76
CA PHE A 184 15.56 -17.05 -18.53
C PHE A 184 15.70 -15.66 -17.92
N LEU A 185 16.09 -14.65 -18.71
CA LEU A 185 16.24 -13.28 -18.22
C LEU A 185 14.91 -12.69 -17.73
N THR A 186 13.80 -13.04 -18.35
CA THR A 186 12.46 -12.63 -17.92
C THR A 186 12.11 -13.27 -16.57
N LEU A 187 12.39 -14.57 -16.39
CA LEU A 187 12.19 -15.26 -15.13
C LEU A 187 13.05 -14.68 -14.01
N ILE A 188 14.34 -14.44 -14.26
CA ILE A 188 15.23 -13.77 -13.31
C ILE A 188 14.70 -12.38 -12.99
N ASN A 189 14.27 -11.59 -13.97
CA ASN A 189 13.71 -10.27 -13.69
C ASN A 189 12.42 -10.34 -12.85
N LEU A 190 11.59 -11.37 -13.01
CA LEU A 190 10.44 -11.59 -12.14
C LEU A 190 10.89 -11.82 -10.68
N ILE A 191 11.74 -12.82 -10.44
CA ILE A 191 12.03 -13.32 -9.08
C ILE A 191 13.11 -12.51 -8.35
N ASP A 192 14.07 -11.92 -9.08
CA ASP A 192 15.19 -11.16 -8.53
C ASP A 192 14.88 -9.65 -8.44
N ASN A 193 13.94 -9.14 -9.25
CA ASN A 193 13.58 -7.71 -9.26
C ASN A 193 12.12 -7.43 -8.86
N TYR A 194 11.15 -7.96 -9.60
CA TYR A 194 9.74 -7.55 -9.41
C TYR A 194 9.14 -8.05 -8.11
N VAL A 195 9.27 -9.34 -7.81
CA VAL A 195 8.73 -9.93 -6.58
C VAL A 195 9.29 -9.26 -5.31
N PRO A 196 10.62 -9.14 -5.11
CA PRO A 196 11.15 -8.48 -3.91
C PRO A 196 10.73 -7.01 -3.83
N LEU A 197 10.64 -6.30 -4.96
CA LEU A 197 10.19 -4.90 -5.00
C LEU A 197 8.76 -4.76 -4.46
N VAL A 198 7.81 -5.54 -4.98
CA VAL A 198 6.39 -5.41 -4.60
C VAL A 198 6.09 -5.96 -3.21
N LEU A 199 6.93 -6.86 -2.71
CA LEU A 199 6.85 -7.32 -1.32
C LEU A 199 7.35 -6.26 -0.34
N SER A 200 8.49 -5.63 -0.64
CA SER A 200 9.21 -4.74 0.28
C SER A 200 8.79 -3.26 0.25
N ILE A 201 8.32 -2.72 -0.88
CA ILE A 201 8.08 -1.27 -1.06
C ILE A 201 7.22 -0.65 0.04
N TYR A 202 6.11 -1.31 0.42
CA TYR A 202 5.24 -0.84 1.49
C TYR A 202 5.58 -1.45 2.84
N SER A 203 5.82 -2.77 2.88
CA SER A 203 5.96 -3.49 4.16
C SER A 203 7.24 -3.17 4.92
N ILE A 204 8.28 -2.71 4.22
CA ILE A 204 9.60 -2.44 4.77
C ILE A 204 10.01 -1.00 4.43
N VAL A 205 10.15 -0.68 3.13
CA VAL A 205 10.76 0.58 2.70
C VAL A 205 9.97 1.80 3.18
N PHE A 206 8.66 1.81 2.91
CA PHE A 206 7.77 2.87 3.36
C PHE A 206 7.64 2.92 4.88
N LYS A 207 7.46 1.76 5.53
CA LYS A 207 7.22 1.66 6.97
C LYS A 207 8.42 2.03 7.83
N CYS A 208 9.64 1.78 7.36
CA CYS A 208 10.86 2.22 8.04
C CYS A 208 11.19 3.71 7.75
N SER A 209 10.26 4.47 7.16
CA SER A 209 10.47 5.85 6.72
C SER A 209 11.73 6.07 5.88
N ASN A 210 12.15 5.07 5.07
CA ASN A 210 13.35 5.19 4.26
C ASN A 210 13.04 5.93 2.96
N TYR A 211 13.11 7.26 2.99
CA TYR A 211 12.74 8.13 1.88
C TYR A 211 13.53 7.89 0.59
N ASP A 212 14.86 7.80 0.65
CA ASP A 212 15.70 7.61 -0.53
C ASP A 212 15.41 6.27 -1.22
N LEU A 213 15.32 5.20 -0.42
CA LEU A 213 14.96 3.88 -0.94
C LEU A 213 13.52 3.85 -1.45
N TYR A 214 12.60 4.56 -0.80
CA TYR A 214 11.22 4.67 -1.25
C TYR A 214 11.11 5.33 -2.62
N CYS A 215 11.81 6.45 -2.85
CA CYS A 215 11.82 7.14 -4.14
C CYS A 215 12.37 6.23 -5.26
N LYS A 216 13.46 5.50 -4.99
CA LYS A 216 14.04 4.53 -5.93
C LYS A 216 13.09 3.36 -6.21
N SER A 217 12.48 2.79 -5.18
CA SER A 217 11.49 1.72 -5.32
C SER A 217 10.25 2.19 -6.08
N LEU A 218 9.76 3.40 -5.82
CA LEU A 218 8.61 3.99 -6.51
C LEU A 218 8.91 4.20 -8.00
N PHE A 219 10.12 4.65 -8.35
CA PHE A 219 10.57 4.75 -9.73
C PHE A 219 10.63 3.39 -10.43
N ARG A 220 11.17 2.35 -9.76
CA ARG A 220 11.18 0.98 -10.30
C ARG A 220 9.77 0.43 -10.48
N CYS A 221 8.87 0.68 -9.52
CA CYS A 221 7.45 0.32 -9.62
C CYS A 221 6.78 1.02 -10.81
N TRP A 222 7.10 2.30 -11.04
CA TRP A 222 6.59 3.03 -12.20
C TRP A 222 7.04 2.40 -13.53
N ILE A 223 8.34 2.10 -13.69
CA ILE A 223 8.84 1.40 -14.88
C ILE A 223 8.13 0.06 -15.07
N MET A 224 8.03 -0.74 -14.01
CA MET A 224 7.36 -2.05 -14.05
C MET A 224 5.89 -1.92 -14.50
N LEU A 225 5.13 -1.00 -13.90
CA LEU A 225 3.72 -0.80 -14.23
C LEU A 225 3.51 -0.18 -15.62
N MET A 226 4.47 0.62 -16.10
CA MET A 226 4.50 1.11 -17.48
C MET A 226 4.69 -0.05 -18.46
N VAL A 227 5.66 -0.95 -18.21
CA VAL A 227 5.89 -2.16 -19.03
C VAL A 227 4.67 -3.07 -19.04
N PHE A 228 3.97 -3.21 -17.92
CA PHE A 228 2.73 -3.97 -17.81
C PHE A 228 1.51 -3.26 -18.40
N CYS A 229 1.66 -2.05 -18.95
CA CYS A 229 0.56 -1.23 -19.48
C CYS A 229 -0.58 -1.04 -18.47
N ARG A 230 -0.24 -0.92 -17.18
CA ARG A 230 -1.24 -0.77 -16.12
C ARG A 230 -1.85 0.64 -16.17
N LYS A 231 -3.05 0.69 -16.75
CA LYS A 231 -3.89 1.90 -16.82
C LYS A 231 -4.01 2.59 -15.45
N HIS A 232 -3.88 3.92 -15.46
CA HIS A 232 -4.00 4.85 -14.34
C HIS A 232 -2.76 4.94 -13.45
N TYR A 233 -2.15 3.81 -13.08
CA TYR A 233 -0.96 3.83 -12.22
C TYR A 233 0.33 4.18 -12.96
N ASP A 234 0.38 3.96 -14.27
CA ASP A 234 1.41 4.50 -15.16
C ASP A 234 1.56 6.03 -15.00
N LYS A 235 0.43 6.75 -14.90
CA LYS A 235 0.41 8.20 -14.71
C LYS A 235 0.43 8.61 -13.24
N ALA A 236 -0.29 7.90 -12.37
CA ALA A 236 -0.39 8.26 -10.96
C ALA A 236 0.98 8.22 -10.26
N LEU A 237 1.79 7.20 -10.53
CA LEU A 237 3.14 7.09 -9.98
C LEU A 237 4.09 8.15 -10.56
N LEU A 238 3.96 8.47 -11.85
CA LEU A 238 4.74 9.54 -12.47
C LEU A 238 4.42 10.90 -11.84
N VAL A 239 3.14 11.17 -11.58
CA VAL A 239 2.72 12.40 -10.88
C VAL A 239 3.28 12.43 -9.47
N ALA A 240 3.26 11.31 -8.73
CA ALA A 240 3.84 11.24 -7.39
C ALA A 240 5.35 11.54 -7.39
N LEU A 241 6.11 10.91 -8.30
CA LEU A 241 7.54 11.16 -8.47
C LEU A 241 7.83 12.63 -8.85
N SER A 242 7.02 13.18 -9.75
CA SER A 242 7.11 14.59 -10.14
C SER A 242 6.87 15.53 -8.95
N THR A 243 5.87 15.26 -8.11
CA THR A 243 5.60 16.03 -6.90
C THR A 243 6.76 15.97 -5.89
N LEU A 244 7.30 14.78 -5.64
CA LEU A 244 8.45 14.62 -4.73
C LEU A 244 9.68 15.38 -5.23
N LYS A 245 9.96 15.29 -6.54
CA LYS A 245 11.05 16.03 -7.18
C LYS A 245 10.82 17.53 -7.17
N PHE A 246 9.59 17.99 -7.40
CA PHE A 246 9.24 19.41 -7.32
C PHE A 246 9.52 19.96 -5.92
N TRP A 247 9.15 19.24 -4.86
CA TRP A 247 9.43 19.67 -3.49
C TRP A 247 10.93 19.75 -3.19
N ASP A 248 11.71 18.79 -3.69
CA ASP A 248 13.16 18.77 -3.58
C ASP A 248 13.80 19.97 -4.31
N ASP A 249 13.50 20.13 -5.61
CA ASP A 249 14.07 21.17 -6.47
C ASP A 249 13.73 22.59 -6.00
N ASN A 250 12.59 22.79 -5.32
CA ASN A 250 12.14 24.08 -4.81
C ASN A 250 12.41 24.28 -3.32
N THR A 251 13.14 23.38 -2.65
CA THR A 251 13.41 23.43 -1.20
C THR A 251 12.13 23.62 -0.37
N HIS A 252 11.03 22.99 -0.81
CA HIS A 252 9.73 23.14 -0.19
C HIS A 252 9.71 22.46 1.20
N PRO A 253 9.09 23.05 2.25
CA PRO A 253 9.06 22.46 3.60
C PRO A 253 8.53 21.02 3.65
N MET A 254 7.61 20.67 2.75
CA MET A 254 7.10 19.31 2.61
C MET A 254 8.19 18.27 2.29
N HIS A 255 9.26 18.65 1.61
CA HIS A 255 10.37 17.73 1.33
C HIS A 255 10.96 17.18 2.62
N GLN A 256 11.30 18.07 3.58
CA GLN A 256 11.87 17.68 4.86
C GLN A 256 10.88 16.85 5.70
N ILE A 257 9.60 17.24 5.71
CA ILE A 257 8.56 16.51 6.45
C ILE A 257 8.38 15.10 5.89
N VAL A 258 8.27 14.94 4.56
CA VAL A 258 8.12 13.63 3.92
C VAL A 258 9.39 12.80 4.07
N GLN A 259 10.57 13.42 4.03
CA GLN A 259 11.83 12.73 4.24
C GLN A 259 11.94 12.15 5.66
N GLN A 260 11.48 12.88 6.67
CA GLN A 260 11.56 12.47 8.07
C GLN A 260 10.41 11.55 8.50
N PHE A 261 9.19 11.81 8.02
CA PHE A 261 7.96 11.16 8.50
C PHE A 261 7.20 10.47 7.38
N LEU A 262 7.88 9.89 6.39
CA LEU A 262 7.26 9.23 5.24
C LEU A 262 6.14 8.26 5.66
N ALA A 263 6.38 7.45 6.69
CA ALA A 263 5.42 6.45 7.14
C ALA A 263 4.12 7.06 7.71
N ALA A 264 4.11 8.34 8.12
CA ALA A 264 2.90 9.02 8.61
C ALA A 264 1.86 9.24 7.50
N PHE A 265 2.26 9.20 6.22
CA PHE A 265 1.41 9.39 5.06
C PHE A 265 0.73 8.09 4.60
N ASP A 266 0.22 7.28 5.55
CA ASP A 266 -0.35 5.95 5.30
C ASP A 266 -1.89 6.00 5.29
N GLU A 267 -2.50 5.42 4.25
CA GLU A 267 -3.95 5.22 4.16
C GLU A 267 -4.44 3.92 4.82
N TYR A 268 -3.53 3.08 5.32
CA TYR A 268 -3.86 1.81 5.97
C TYR A 268 -4.93 1.89 7.05
N PRO A 269 -4.97 2.90 7.95
CA PRO A 269 -6.03 2.97 8.95
C PRO A 269 -7.44 3.05 8.35
N VAL A 270 -7.58 3.77 7.22
CA VAL A 270 -8.85 3.86 6.49
C VAL A 270 -9.23 2.49 5.94
N GLU A 271 -8.33 1.81 5.25
CA GLU A 271 -8.57 0.46 4.69
C GLU A 271 -8.83 -0.60 5.76
N ASN A 272 -8.14 -0.52 6.88
CA ASN A 272 -8.34 -1.40 8.03
C ASN A 272 -9.71 -1.17 8.65
N PHE A 273 -10.12 0.09 8.83
CA PHE A 273 -11.45 0.44 9.29
C PHE A 273 -12.53 -0.10 8.34
N HIS A 274 -12.39 0.10 7.04
CA HIS A 274 -13.29 -0.47 6.03
C HIS A 274 -13.37 -1.99 6.12
N SER A 275 -12.25 -2.68 6.34
CA SER A 275 -12.19 -4.14 6.39
C SER A 275 -12.80 -4.73 7.67
N VAL A 276 -12.38 -4.23 8.83
CA VAL A 276 -12.77 -4.76 10.15
C VAL A 276 -14.18 -4.32 10.55
N VAL A 277 -14.53 -3.07 10.26
CA VAL A 277 -15.76 -2.46 10.77
C VAL A 277 -16.89 -2.60 9.78
N LEU A 278 -16.64 -2.32 8.51
CA LEU A 278 -17.71 -2.31 7.50
C LEU A 278 -17.90 -3.71 6.91
N ARG A 279 -16.85 -4.35 6.38
CA ARG A 279 -17.03 -5.64 5.68
C ARG A 279 -17.32 -6.83 6.60
N ALA A 280 -16.76 -6.85 7.82
CA ALA A 280 -16.93 -7.99 8.72
C ALA A 280 -18.14 -7.88 9.66
N ARG A 281 -18.70 -6.67 9.87
CA ARG A 281 -19.74 -6.41 10.90
C ARG A 281 -20.98 -5.69 10.38
N THR A 282 -21.08 -5.46 9.07
CA THR A 282 -22.29 -4.96 8.42
C THR A 282 -22.80 -5.96 7.39
N ASN A 283 -24.13 -6.00 7.24
CA ASN A 283 -24.80 -6.85 6.27
C ASN A 283 -25.17 -6.05 5.01
N GLU A 284 -25.34 -6.72 3.88
CA GLU A 284 -25.72 -6.08 2.61
C GLU A 284 -27.06 -5.31 2.70
N THR A 285 -27.93 -5.73 3.62
CA THR A 285 -29.24 -5.11 3.89
C THR A 285 -29.19 -3.91 4.83
N ASP A 286 -28.05 -3.61 5.44
CA ASP A 286 -27.94 -2.50 6.41
C ASP A 286 -28.11 -1.14 5.69
N THR A 287 -28.92 -0.26 6.29
CA THR A 287 -29.11 1.11 5.78
C THR A 287 -27.87 1.96 6.01
N ALA A 288 -27.77 3.09 5.31
CA ALA A 288 -26.65 4.01 5.46
C ALA A 288 -26.52 4.55 6.91
N GLU A 289 -27.63 4.89 7.57
CA GLU A 289 -27.60 5.31 8.97
C GLU A 289 -27.14 4.17 9.90
N GLN A 290 -27.64 2.96 9.71
CA GLN A 290 -27.25 1.81 10.53
C GLN A 290 -25.74 1.53 10.43
N ILE A 291 -25.19 1.63 9.22
CA ILE A 291 -23.75 1.47 8.98
C ILE A 291 -22.97 2.59 9.69
N ARG A 292 -23.43 3.84 9.58
CA ARG A 292 -22.81 5.00 10.22
C ARG A 292 -22.80 4.89 11.74
N GLU A 293 -23.92 4.47 12.34
CA GLU A 293 -24.01 4.26 13.79
C GLU A 293 -23.13 3.10 14.27
N LYS A 294 -23.15 1.96 13.56
CA LYS A 294 -22.27 0.82 13.88
C LYS A 294 -20.80 1.23 13.82
N ALA A 295 -20.41 1.99 12.80
CA ALA A 295 -19.05 2.50 12.67
C ALA A 295 -18.64 3.36 13.86
N LYS A 296 -19.49 4.29 14.29
CA LYS A 296 -19.25 5.14 15.47
C LYS A 296 -19.17 4.33 16.77
N LYS A 297 -20.06 3.36 16.96
CA LYS A 297 -20.04 2.48 18.14
C LYS A 297 -18.76 1.65 18.21
N ILE A 298 -18.30 1.12 17.07
CA ILE A 298 -17.08 0.31 17.03
C ILE A 298 -15.83 1.16 17.29
N ASP A 299 -15.76 2.38 16.74
CA ASP A 299 -14.67 3.31 17.05
C ASP A 299 -14.64 3.69 18.53
N ALA A 300 -15.81 3.95 19.13
CA ALA A 300 -15.93 4.28 20.55
C ALA A 300 -15.48 3.12 21.47
N CYS A 301 -15.83 1.87 21.11
CA CYS A 301 -15.50 0.68 21.90
C CYS A 301 -14.13 0.06 21.54
N LYS A 302 -13.30 0.69 20.71
CA LYS A 302 -12.06 0.09 20.20
C LYS A 302 -11.09 -0.38 21.30
N LYS A 303 -11.00 0.36 22.41
CA LYS A 303 -10.14 0.03 23.56
C LYS A 303 -10.68 -1.16 24.35
N GLU A 304 -11.96 -1.12 24.71
CA GLU A 304 -12.64 -2.21 25.44
C GLU A 304 -12.64 -3.51 24.63
N LEU A 305 -12.78 -3.42 23.31
CA LEU A 305 -12.78 -4.58 22.42
C LEU A 305 -11.38 -5.20 22.27
N HIS A 306 -10.33 -4.37 22.25
CA HIS A 306 -8.94 -4.83 22.24
C HIS A 306 -8.57 -5.53 23.55
N GLU A 307 -8.95 -4.96 24.70
CA GLU A 307 -8.77 -5.55 26.03
C GLU A 307 -9.52 -6.87 26.17
N PHE A 308 -10.79 -6.92 25.72
CA PHE A 308 -11.57 -8.15 25.69
C PHE A 308 -10.90 -9.21 24.81
N GLN A 309 -10.55 -8.90 23.55
CA GLN A 309 -9.90 -9.85 22.64
C GLN A 309 -8.57 -10.39 23.21
N SER A 310 -7.74 -9.52 23.79
CA SER A 310 -6.49 -9.92 24.42
C SER A 310 -6.66 -10.86 25.62
N SER A 311 -7.83 -10.83 26.27
CA SER A 311 -8.17 -11.71 27.39
C SER A 311 -8.57 -13.14 26.97
N PHE A 312 -8.89 -13.35 25.69
CA PHE A 312 -9.33 -14.66 25.15
C PHE A 312 -8.35 -15.27 24.13
N VAL A 313 -7.28 -14.57 23.77
CA VAL A 313 -6.19 -15.15 22.98
C VAL A 313 -5.21 -15.82 23.95
N PRO A 314 -5.02 -17.15 23.91
CA PRO A 314 -4.03 -17.80 24.77
C PRO A 314 -2.64 -17.24 24.43
N PRO A 315 -1.77 -16.99 25.44
CA PRO A 315 -0.41 -16.56 25.17
C PRO A 315 0.23 -17.58 24.23
N GLN A 316 0.77 -17.10 23.10
CA GLN A 316 1.62 -17.92 22.24
C GLN A 316 2.89 -18.25 23.03
N GLU A 317 2.86 -19.37 23.76
CA GLU A 317 4.08 -19.99 24.27
C GLU A 317 4.87 -20.51 23.06
N ILE A 318 5.81 -19.69 22.60
CA ILE A 318 6.88 -20.13 21.72
C ILE A 318 7.84 -20.92 22.62
N GLN A 319 7.71 -22.24 22.62
CA GLN A 319 8.77 -23.11 23.13
C GLN A 319 9.89 -23.15 22.08
N LEU A 320 11.09 -22.79 22.53
CA LEU A 320 12.36 -22.66 21.80
C LEU A 320 12.75 -23.89 20.98
#